data_AF-J8CZ74-F1
#
_entry.id   AF-J8CZ74-F1
#
_cell.length_a   1.000
_cell.length_b   1.000
_cell.length_c   1.000
_cell.angle_alpha   90.00
_cell.angle_beta   90.00
_cell.angle_gamma   90.00
#
_symmetry.space_group_name_H-M   'P 1'
#
loop_
_entity.id
_entity.type
_entity.pdbx_description
1 polymer ?
#
loop_
_entity_poly.entity_id
_entity_poly.type
_entity_poly.pdbx_seq_one_letter_code
_entity_poly.pdbx_strand_id
1 'polypeptide(L)'
;MYKQQYEQALQMEIALPLLTNFRSIADKPIKFGKVQAEDGYMTSPIMYRPFFTMVASSYNGRLTFTIGYHTPDTSKEKVERFLEIVVNQLSELS
;
A
#
# COMPACT_ATOMS: atom_id res chain seq x y z
N MET A 1 -0.61 -13.75 18.89
CA MET A 1 -1.96 -13.68 18.30
C MET A 1 -2.01 -14.20 16.86
N TYR A 2 -0.99 -14.00 16.02
CA TYR A 2 -1.03 -14.41 14.60
C TYR A 2 -0.36 -15.75 14.22
N LYS A 3 0.20 -16.52 15.18
CA LYS A 3 1.05 -17.67 14.85
C LYS A 3 0.32 -18.77 14.06
N GLN A 4 -0.90 -19.11 14.45
CA GLN A 4 -1.67 -20.16 13.78
C GLN A 4 -2.12 -19.73 12.38
N GLN A 5 -2.60 -18.49 12.21
CA GLN A 5 -2.97 -17.94 10.91
C GLN A 5 -1.77 -17.83 9.96
N TYR A 6 -0.61 -17.44 10.50
CA TYR A 6 0.65 -17.39 9.77
C TYR A 6 1.04 -18.77 9.22
N GLU A 7 1.04 -19.79 10.07
CA GLU A 7 1.41 -21.16 9.66
C GLU A 7 0.43 -21.73 8.64
N GLN A 8 -0.88 -21.50 8.81
CA GLN A 8 -1.90 -21.90 7.84
C GLN A 8 -1.74 -21.20 6.49
N ALA A 9 -1.49 -19.89 6.50
CA ALA A 9 -1.31 -19.13 5.26
C ALA A 9 -0.07 -19.59 4.47
N LEU A 10 1.01 -19.95 5.18
CA LEU A 10 2.17 -20.56 4.53
C LEU A 10 1.85 -21.92 3.91
N GLN A 11 1.13 -22.80 4.63
CA GLN A 11 0.75 -24.12 4.13
C GLN A 11 -0.19 -24.05 2.92
N MET A 12 -1.09 -23.08 2.91
CA MET A 12 -2.06 -22.87 1.84
C MET A 12 -1.51 -22.02 0.67
N GLU A 13 -0.27 -21.54 0.79
CA GLU A 13 0.37 -20.63 -0.18
C GLU A 13 -0.43 -19.34 -0.46
N ILE A 14 -1.16 -18.85 0.54
CA ILE A 14 -1.96 -17.62 0.44
C ILE A 14 -1.27 -16.43 1.10
N ALA A 15 -1.57 -15.23 0.60
CA ALA A 15 -1.14 -13.99 1.23
C ALA A 15 -2.08 -13.60 2.38
N LEU A 16 -1.54 -12.93 3.39
CA LEU A 16 -2.29 -12.24 4.43
C LEU A 16 -2.24 -10.73 4.15
N PRO A 17 -3.21 -10.20 3.37
CA PRO A 17 -3.23 -8.79 3.03
C PRO A 17 -3.67 -7.95 4.22
N LEU A 18 -2.96 -6.85 4.44
CA LEU A 18 -3.30 -5.80 5.37
C LEU A 18 -3.51 -4.51 4.58
N LEU A 19 -4.59 -3.80 4.87
CA LEU A 19 -4.85 -2.47 4.34
C LEU A 19 -4.85 -1.48 5.49
N THR A 20 -3.98 -0.47 5.41
CA THR A 20 -3.95 0.64 6.37
C THR A 20 -4.29 1.94 5.63
N ASN A 21 -5.27 2.68 6.12
CA ASN A 21 -5.66 3.97 5.57
C ASN A 21 -5.18 5.10 6.48
N PHE A 22 -4.22 5.90 6.01
CA PHE A 22 -3.68 7.07 6.70
C PHE A 22 -4.45 8.36 6.44
N ARG A 23 -5.54 8.31 5.65
CA ARG A 23 -6.36 9.46 5.27
C ARG A 23 -5.50 10.55 4.60
N SER A 24 -5.89 11.81 4.75
CA SER A 24 -5.13 12.95 4.26
C SER A 24 -3.84 13.11 5.05
N ILE A 25 -2.70 13.19 4.35
CA ILE A 25 -1.38 13.44 4.93
C ILE A 25 -1.32 14.82 5.58
N ALA A 26 -2.04 15.80 5.02
CA ALA A 26 -2.19 17.12 5.60
C ALA A 26 -3.50 17.78 5.13
N ASP A 27 -4.15 18.54 6.01
CA ASP A 27 -5.37 19.29 5.67
C ASP A 27 -5.07 20.56 4.86
N LYS A 28 -3.81 21.01 4.86
CA LYS A 28 -3.32 22.17 4.11
C LYS A 28 -2.03 21.79 3.39
N PRO A 29 -1.70 22.43 2.25
CA PRO A 29 -0.45 22.16 1.55
C PRO A 29 0.76 22.36 2.45
N ILE A 30 1.65 21.37 2.47
CA ILE A 30 2.90 21.43 3.23
C ILE A 30 3.81 22.46 2.57
N LYS A 31 4.39 23.35 3.38
CA LYS A 31 5.30 24.42 2.92
C LYS A 31 6.63 24.34 3.63
N PHE A 32 7.69 24.45 2.85
CA PHE A 32 9.07 24.60 3.30
C PHE A 32 9.54 26.02 2.97
N GLY A 33 9.31 26.94 3.91
CA GLY A 33 9.51 28.37 3.67
C GLY A 33 8.59 28.89 2.56
N LYS A 34 9.17 29.34 1.44
CA LYS A 34 8.41 29.84 0.27
C LYS A 34 8.03 28.75 -0.72
N VAL A 35 8.52 27.51 -0.54
CA VAL A 35 8.28 26.39 -1.45
C VAL A 35 7.11 25.56 -0.92
N GLN A 36 6.19 25.17 -1.80
CA GLN A 36 5.08 24.27 -1.48
C GLN A 36 5.38 22.87 -2.02
N ALA A 37 5.10 21.83 -1.23
CA ALA A 37 5.17 20.46 -1.70
C ALA A 37 4.04 20.17 -2.68
N GLU A 38 4.40 19.73 -3.88
CA GLU A 38 3.47 19.41 -4.97
C GLU A 38 2.78 18.06 -4.74
N ASP A 39 3.53 17.08 -4.22
CA ASP A 39 3.07 15.72 -3.97
C ASP A 39 3.56 15.17 -2.62
N GLY A 40 2.94 14.09 -2.15
CA GLY A 40 3.22 13.45 -0.88
C GLY A 40 2.50 12.11 -0.76
N TYR A 41 3.21 11.09 -0.30
CA TYR A 41 2.65 9.76 -0.05
C TYR A 41 3.33 9.11 1.15
N MET A 42 2.63 8.18 1.78
CA MET A 42 3.18 7.32 2.83
C MET A 42 3.70 6.02 2.21
N THR A 43 4.89 5.59 2.64
CA THR A 43 5.41 4.28 2.26
C THR A 43 4.91 3.22 3.23
N SER A 44 4.44 2.12 2.69
CA SER A 44 4.11 0.91 3.44
C SER A 44 5.39 0.20 3.93
N PRO A 45 5.37 -0.41 5.14
CA PRO A 45 6.47 -1.23 5.61
C PRO A 45 6.69 -2.45 4.71
N ILE A 46 7.95 -2.89 4.58
CA ILE A 46 8.28 -4.14 3.90
C ILE A 46 7.84 -5.30 4.81
N MET A 47 6.99 -6.17 4.26
CA MET A 47 6.53 -7.38 4.95
C MET A 47 7.12 -8.64 4.30
N TYR A 48 7.51 -9.59 5.14
CA TYR A 48 7.92 -10.93 4.70
C TYR A 48 6.69 -11.82 4.52
N ARG A 49 6.83 -12.87 3.69
CA ARG A 49 5.77 -13.86 3.51
C ARG A 49 5.27 -14.44 4.84
N PRO A 50 3.96 -14.71 4.96
CA PRO A 50 2.91 -14.54 3.95
C PRO A 50 2.27 -13.14 3.98
N PHE A 51 2.77 -12.21 4.79
CA PHE A 51 2.16 -10.90 4.94
C PHE A 51 2.41 -10.00 3.73
N PHE A 52 1.44 -9.14 3.49
CA PHE A 52 1.49 -8.10 2.48
C PHE A 52 0.75 -6.89 3.02
N THR A 53 1.34 -5.70 2.97
CA THR A 53 0.68 -4.48 3.45
C THR A 53 0.53 -3.49 2.32
N MET A 54 -0.71 -3.06 2.07
CA MET A 54 -1.04 -1.92 1.24
C MET A 54 -1.39 -0.73 2.13
N VAL A 55 -0.78 0.40 1.85
CA VAL A 55 -1.07 1.67 2.49
C VAL A 55 -1.85 2.56 1.52
N ALA A 56 -2.95 3.11 1.98
CA ALA A 56 -3.68 4.17 1.30
C ALA A 56 -3.44 5.50 2.03
N SER A 57 -3.07 6.54 1.30
CA SER A 57 -2.92 7.91 1.80
C SER A 57 -3.33 8.90 0.73
N SER A 58 -3.81 10.07 1.11
CA SER A 58 -4.10 11.15 0.16
C SER A 58 -3.32 12.42 0.47
N TYR A 59 -2.96 13.17 -0.57
CA TYR A 59 -2.38 14.51 -0.44
C TYR A 59 -2.78 15.34 -1.65
N ASN A 60 -3.13 16.62 -1.43
CA ASN A 60 -3.58 17.53 -2.49
C ASN A 60 -4.66 16.92 -3.42
N GLY A 61 -5.60 16.15 -2.86
CA GLY A 61 -6.68 15.51 -3.63
C GLY A 61 -6.27 14.27 -4.43
N ARG A 62 -4.99 13.88 -4.42
CA ARG A 62 -4.51 12.63 -5.04
C ARG A 62 -4.53 11.50 -4.01
N LEU A 63 -5.24 10.42 -4.31
CA LEU A 63 -5.17 9.16 -3.56
C LEU A 63 -4.01 8.32 -4.08
N THR A 64 -3.16 7.85 -3.18
CA THR A 64 -1.98 7.05 -3.50
C THR A 64 -2.02 5.74 -2.70
N PHE A 65 -1.77 4.64 -3.40
CA PHE A 65 -1.57 3.31 -2.82
C PHE A 65 -0.10 2.93 -2.88
N THR A 66 0.46 2.43 -1.78
CA THR A 66 1.83 1.89 -1.73
C THR A 66 1.85 0.49 -1.15
N ILE A 67 2.75 -0.35 -1.64
CA ILE A 67 2.96 -1.72 -1.17
C ILE A 67 4.45 -1.94 -0.91
N GLY A 68 4.74 -2.47 0.28
CA GLY A 68 6.08 -2.81 0.72
C GLY A 68 6.20 -4.31 0.67
N TYR A 69 7.09 -4.79 -0.19
CA TYR A 69 7.27 -6.21 -0.43
C TYR A 69 8.75 -6.59 -0.43
N HIS A 70 9.03 -7.83 -0.07
CA HIS A 70 10.37 -8.41 -0.09
C HIS A 70 10.54 -9.30 -1.33
N THR A 71 11.61 -9.06 -2.09
CA THR A 71 12.09 -10.01 -3.11
C THR A 71 13.09 -10.98 -2.45
N PRO A 72 13.06 -12.29 -2.75
CA PRO A 72 12.38 -12.96 -3.87
C PRO A 72 10.95 -13.44 -3.58
N ASP A 73 10.45 -13.23 -2.35
CA ASP A 73 9.18 -13.81 -1.89
C ASP A 73 7.96 -13.37 -2.72
N THR A 74 7.96 -12.11 -3.17
CA THR A 74 6.95 -11.56 -4.08
C THR A 74 7.64 -10.86 -5.24
N SER A 75 7.26 -11.19 -6.48
CA SER A 75 7.82 -10.55 -7.66
C SER A 75 7.22 -9.17 -7.88
N LYS A 76 8.00 -8.27 -8.47
CA LYS A 76 7.56 -6.92 -8.80
C LYS A 76 6.33 -6.94 -9.72
N GLU A 77 6.33 -7.82 -10.71
CA GLU A 77 5.25 -7.94 -11.70
C GLU A 77 3.92 -8.33 -11.06
N LYS A 78 3.95 -9.20 -10.03
CA LYS A 78 2.73 -9.55 -9.27
C LYS A 78 2.18 -8.35 -8.51
N VAL A 79 3.05 -7.54 -7.90
CA VAL A 79 2.65 -6.34 -7.16
C VAL A 79 2.09 -5.28 -8.09
N GLU A 80 2.76 -5.02 -9.21
CA GLU A 80 2.32 -4.05 -10.21
C GLU A 80 0.96 -4.44 -10.81
N ARG A 81 0.80 -5.71 -11.20
CA ARG A 81 -0.48 -6.22 -11.72
C ARG A 81 -1.61 -6.09 -10.68
N PHE A 82 -1.32 -6.35 -9.41
CA PHE A 82 -2.31 -6.19 -8.35
C PHE A 82 -2.73 -4.73 -8.19
N LEU A 83 -1.77 -3.79 -8.15
CA LEU A 83 -2.07 -2.35 -8.08
C LEU A 83 -2.87 -1.86 -9.28
N GLU A 84 -2.53 -2.32 -10.49
CA GLU A 84 -3.26 -1.99 -11.71
C GLU A 84 -4.73 -2.43 -11.63
N ILE A 85 -4.98 -3.66 -11.17
CA ILE A 85 -6.36 -4.17 -10.96
C ILE A 85 -7.11 -3.27 -9.97
N VAL A 86 -6.49 -2.92 -8.83
CA VAL A 86 -7.12 -2.06 -7.83
C VAL A 86 -7.43 -0.67 -8.40
N VAL A 87 -6.47 -0.05 -9.09
CA VAL A 87 -6.66 1.28 -9.70
C VAL A 87 -7.76 1.26 -10.75
N ASN A 88 -7.79 0.23 -11.61
CA ASN A 88 -8.81 0.09 -12.64
C ASN A 88 -10.20 -0.06 -12.03
N GLN A 89 -10.36 -0.95 -11.04
CA GLN A 89 -11.64 -1.13 -10.35
C GLN A 89 -12.12 0.14 -9.64
N LEU A 90 -11.23 0.90 -9.02
CA LEU A 90 -11.58 2.17 -8.37
C LEU A 90 -11.96 3.25 -9.39
N SER A 91 -11.33 3.24 -10.57
CA SER A 91 -11.63 4.19 -11.64
C SER A 91 -12.97 3.91 -12.32
N GLU A 92 -13.50 2.68 -12.24
CA GLU A 92 -14.86 2.36 -12.68
C GLU A 92 -15.95 2.91 -11.76
N LEU A 93 -15.59 3.36 -10.55
CA LEU A 93 -16.52 3.91 -9.56
C LEU A 93 -16.65 5.45 -9.61
N SER A 94 -15.81 6.13 -10.41
CA SER A 94 -15.79 7.59 -10.56
C SER A 94 -16.51 8.05 -11.82
#